data_AF-A0A7V1KMF4-F1
#
_entry.id   AF-A0A7V1KMF4-F1
#
_cell.length_a   1.000
_cell.length_b   1.000
_cell.length_c   1.000
_cell.angle_alpha   90.00
_cell.angle_beta   90.00
_cell.angle_gamma   90.00
#
_symmetry.space_group_name_H-M   'P 1'
#
loop_
_entity.id
_entity.type
_entity.pdbx_description
1 polymer ?
#
loop_
_entity_poly.entity_id
_entity_poly.type
_entity_poly.pdbx_seq_one_letter_code
_entity_poly.pdbx_strand_id
1 'polypeptide(L)'
;MLCPPVEGDFEAGAGEDPGAVRFPRELLWVLREAQKLREEREGLSSAEFAARRRGLEVRLDALIAEGRRFTDPDNARLAKRLRKQRKHLLTFLDVEGVEPTNNRAERALRPAVIVRKTGGCNRTARGARTHAVLASLLVTTKQHGIASVSYLREVLLTKEGKLPLPFERSPPVAQPA
;
A
#
# COMPACT_ATOMS: atom_id res chain seq x y z
N MET A 1 26.68 -11.59 -23.73
CA MET A 1 27.00 -10.22 -23.27
C MET A 1 26.31 -10.04 -21.93
N LEU A 2 27.03 -10.30 -20.83
CA LEU A 2 26.51 -10.13 -19.48
C LEU A 2 26.51 -8.64 -19.17
N CYS A 3 25.36 -8.07 -18.85
CA CYS A 3 25.28 -6.74 -18.26
C CYS A 3 25.96 -6.84 -16.87
N PRO A 4 27.00 -6.05 -16.58
CA PRO A 4 27.67 -6.11 -15.29
C PRO A 4 26.69 -5.72 -14.17
N PRO A 5 26.93 -6.17 -12.93
CA PRO A 5 26.20 -5.65 -11.79
C PRO A 5 26.33 -4.12 -11.81
N VAL A 6 25.21 -3.43 -11.54
CA VAL A 6 25.23 -1.99 -11.32
C VAL A 6 26.00 -1.77 -10.03
N GLU A 7 27.32 -1.62 -10.15
CA GLU A 7 28.21 -1.08 -9.12
C GLU A 7 27.77 0.37 -8.90
N GLY A 8 26.70 0.53 -8.14
CA GLY A 8 26.45 1.77 -7.44
C GLY A 8 27.44 1.81 -6.29
N ASP A 9 28.57 2.48 -6.53
CA ASP A 9 29.57 2.78 -5.54
C ASP A 9 28.92 3.23 -4.24
N PHE A 10 29.14 2.43 -3.21
CA PHE A 10 28.86 2.79 -1.83
C PHE A 10 29.97 3.76 -1.39
N GLU A 11 29.84 5.03 -1.78
CA GLU A 11 30.29 6.07 -0.88
C GLU A 11 29.19 6.27 0.16
N ALA A 12 29.28 5.48 1.24
CA ALA A 12 28.81 5.98 2.51
C ALA A 12 29.53 7.30 2.74
N GLY A 13 28.85 8.40 2.44
CA GLY A 13 29.25 9.71 2.92
C GLY A 13 29.52 9.56 4.41
N ALA A 14 30.78 9.68 4.77
CA ALA A 14 31.30 9.66 6.14
C ALA A 14 30.88 10.96 6.85
N GLY A 15 29.58 11.17 6.96
CA GLY A 15 28.97 12.05 7.93
C GLY A 15 28.39 11.18 9.03
N GLU A 16 28.61 11.56 10.29
CA GLU A 16 27.99 10.95 11.47
C GLU A 16 26.48 11.15 11.44
N ASP A 17 25.77 10.47 10.53
CA ASP A 17 24.33 10.45 10.54
C ASP A 17 23.89 9.67 11.79
N PRO A 18 23.12 10.29 12.72
CA PRO A 18 22.59 9.57 13.86
C PRO A 18 21.89 8.30 13.38
N GLY A 19 22.07 7.18 14.09
CA GLY A 19 21.46 5.89 13.72
C GLY A 19 19.94 5.94 13.49
N ALA A 20 19.27 6.98 14.01
CA ALA A 20 17.89 7.34 13.75
C ALA A 20 17.59 7.61 12.26
N VAL A 21 18.48 8.25 11.51
CA VAL A 21 18.21 8.70 10.12
C VAL A 21 18.71 7.69 9.08
N ARG A 22 19.74 6.92 9.39
CA ARG A 22 20.35 5.96 8.47
C ARG A 22 19.37 4.90 7.97
N PHE A 23 18.65 4.24 8.88
CA PHE A 23 17.72 3.16 8.50
C PHE A 23 16.55 3.65 7.61
N PRO A 24 15.83 4.73 7.94
CA PRO A 24 14.79 5.28 7.07
C PRO A 24 15.30 5.67 5.68
N ARG A 25 16.52 6.22 5.59
CA ARG A 25 17.15 6.55 4.31
C ARG A 25 17.39 5.30 3.48
N GLU A 26 18.09 4.29 4.03
CA GLU A 26 18.37 3.01 3.36
C GLU A 26 17.07 2.33 2.86
N LEU A 27 16.04 2.31 3.71
CA LEU A 27 14.72 1.79 3.35
C LEU A 27 14.10 2.57 2.17
N LEU A 28 14.12 3.90 2.22
CA LEU A 28 13.56 4.74 1.18
C LEU A 28 14.24 4.52 -0.17
N TRP A 29 15.56 4.30 -0.17
CA TRP A 29 16.30 3.96 -1.38
C TRP A 29 15.82 2.65 -2.01
N VAL A 30 15.71 1.57 -1.22
CA VAL A 30 15.20 0.27 -1.71
C VAL A 30 13.79 0.41 -2.28
N LEU A 31 12.91 1.17 -1.61
CA LEU A 31 11.54 1.38 -2.09
C LEU A 31 11.45 2.25 -3.35
N ARG A 32 12.36 3.22 -3.53
CA ARG A 32 12.45 4.03 -4.76
C ARG A 32 12.99 3.21 -5.92
N GLU A 33 13.96 2.36 -5.66
CA GLU A 33 14.50 1.46 -6.68
C GLU A 33 13.44 0.44 -7.12
N ALA A 34 12.62 -0.07 -6.20
CA ALA A 34 11.47 -0.90 -6.54
C ALA A 34 10.45 -0.15 -7.41
N GLN A 35 10.19 1.13 -7.14
CA GLN A 35 9.33 1.97 -8.00
C GLN A 35 9.92 2.12 -9.41
N LYS A 36 11.21 2.42 -9.51
CA LYS A 36 11.91 2.51 -10.80
C LYS A 36 11.87 1.20 -11.58
N LEU A 37 12.06 0.06 -10.91
CA LEU A 37 11.97 -1.27 -11.53
C LEU A 37 10.59 -1.51 -12.15
N ARG A 38 9.51 -1.00 -11.54
CA ARG A 38 8.16 -1.07 -12.10
C ARG A 38 8.03 -0.25 -13.39
N GLU A 39 8.61 0.94 -13.42
CA GLU A 39 8.60 1.83 -14.60
C GLU A 39 9.37 1.22 -15.76
N GLU A 40 10.48 0.54 -15.48
CA GLU A 40 11.32 -0.14 -16.49
C GLU A 40 10.78 -1.50 -16.93
N ARG A 41 9.61 -1.95 -16.42
CA ARG A 41 9.09 -3.32 -16.64
C ARG A 41 8.97 -3.69 -18.12
N GLU A 42 8.51 -2.78 -18.96
CA GLU A 42 8.30 -3.02 -20.41
C GLU A 42 9.62 -3.15 -21.19
N GLY A 43 10.71 -2.60 -20.67
CA GLY A 43 12.04 -2.63 -21.30
C GLY A 43 12.94 -3.79 -20.85
N LEU A 44 12.47 -4.64 -19.93
CA LEU A 44 13.27 -5.71 -19.32
C LEU A 44 12.75 -7.09 -19.71
N SER A 45 13.67 -8.04 -19.92
CA SER A 45 13.26 -9.43 -20.03
C SER A 45 12.68 -9.95 -18.70
N SER A 46 11.86 -11.00 -18.78
CA SER A 46 11.28 -11.63 -17.59
C SER A 46 12.35 -12.12 -16.61
N ALA A 47 13.49 -12.62 -17.12
CA ALA A 47 14.59 -13.10 -16.31
C ALA A 47 15.33 -11.96 -15.58
N GLU A 48 15.61 -10.85 -16.28
CA GLU A 48 16.27 -9.68 -15.69
C GLU A 48 15.42 -9.03 -14.62
N PHE A 49 14.12 -8.86 -14.88
CA PHE A 49 13.21 -8.33 -13.88
C PHE A 49 13.15 -9.21 -12.63
N ALA A 50 13.05 -10.53 -12.80
CA ALA A 50 13.05 -11.46 -11.68
C ALA A 50 14.37 -11.40 -10.88
N ALA A 51 15.51 -11.24 -11.54
CA ALA A 51 16.80 -11.08 -10.88
C ALA A 51 16.88 -9.77 -10.07
N ARG A 52 16.51 -8.63 -10.67
CA ARG A 52 16.49 -7.33 -9.96
C ARG A 52 15.52 -7.32 -8.78
N ARG A 53 14.34 -7.91 -8.96
CA ARG A 53 13.37 -8.11 -7.87
C ARG A 53 13.96 -8.92 -6.72
N ARG A 54 14.59 -10.06 -6.99
CA ARG A 54 15.25 -10.85 -5.94
C ARG A 54 16.32 -10.04 -5.20
N GLY A 55 17.08 -9.22 -5.92
CA GLY A 55 18.05 -8.30 -5.31
C GLY A 55 17.42 -7.26 -4.38
N LEU A 56 16.24 -6.75 -4.71
CA LEU A 56 15.45 -5.86 -3.83
C LEU A 56 14.92 -6.61 -2.61
N GLU A 57 14.40 -7.82 -2.79
CA GLU A 57 13.88 -8.67 -1.72
C GLU A 57 14.96 -8.98 -0.68
N VAL A 58 16.13 -9.43 -1.12
CA VAL A 58 17.28 -9.73 -0.24
C VAL A 58 17.71 -8.50 0.55
N ARG A 59 17.85 -7.34 -0.10
CA ARG A 59 18.24 -6.09 0.57
C ARG A 59 17.18 -5.63 1.56
N LEU A 60 15.89 -5.70 1.19
CA LEU A 60 14.79 -5.36 2.08
C LEU A 60 14.76 -6.28 3.31
N ASP A 61 14.91 -7.58 3.12
CA ASP A 61 14.94 -8.58 4.20
C ASP A 61 16.11 -8.36 5.15
N ALA A 62 17.30 -8.07 4.61
CA ALA A 62 18.46 -7.73 5.42
C ALA A 62 18.24 -6.44 6.25
N LEU A 63 17.62 -5.42 5.66
CA LEU A 63 17.34 -4.15 6.34
C LEU A 63 16.35 -4.28 7.51
N ILE A 64 15.37 -5.18 7.39
CA ILE A 64 14.32 -5.37 8.39
C ILE A 64 14.51 -6.61 9.25
N ALA A 65 15.64 -7.32 9.11
CA ALA A 65 15.93 -8.57 9.79
C ALA A 65 15.75 -8.46 11.31
N GLU A 66 15.23 -9.52 11.93
CA GLU A 66 14.95 -9.55 13.38
C GLU A 66 16.20 -9.40 14.24
N GLY A 67 17.34 -9.91 13.78
CA GLY A 67 18.63 -9.79 14.45
C GLY A 67 19.32 -8.42 14.27
N ARG A 68 18.76 -7.50 13.48
CA ARG A 68 19.38 -6.20 13.25
C ARG A 68 19.22 -5.31 14.49
N ARG A 69 20.34 -4.75 14.95
CA ARG A 69 20.34 -3.80 16.08
C ARG A 69 19.96 -2.41 15.59
N PHE A 70 18.99 -1.79 16.24
CA PHE A 70 18.58 -0.41 16.00
C PHE A 70 18.94 0.43 17.22
N THR A 71 19.64 1.54 17.01
CA THR A 71 19.96 2.50 18.07
C THR A 71 18.71 3.27 18.50
N ASP A 72 17.76 3.45 17.59
CA ASP A 72 16.54 4.22 17.79
C ASP A 72 15.30 3.29 17.94
N PRO A 73 14.47 3.47 18.99
CA PRO A 73 13.26 2.66 19.20
C PRO A 73 12.20 2.78 18.11
N ASP A 74 12.07 3.93 17.45
CA ASP A 74 11.12 4.13 16.36
C ASP A 74 11.54 3.37 15.11
N ASN A 75 12.84 3.29 14.84
CA ASN A 75 13.38 2.44 13.79
C ASN A 75 13.11 0.96 14.04
N ALA A 76 13.25 0.49 15.29
CA ALA A 76 12.88 -0.88 15.65
C ALA A 76 11.37 -1.15 15.46
N ARG A 77 10.51 -0.19 15.85
CA ARG A 77 9.06 -0.27 15.65
C ARG A 77 8.69 -0.30 14.16
N LEU A 78 9.33 0.53 13.35
CA LEU A 78 9.14 0.58 11.90
C LEU A 78 9.57 -0.73 11.24
N ALA A 79 10.77 -1.24 11.55
CA ALA A 79 11.25 -2.53 11.03
C ALA A 79 10.31 -3.69 11.39
N LYS A 80 9.83 -3.75 12.63
CA LYS A 80 8.82 -4.74 13.07
C LYS A 80 7.54 -4.65 12.24
N ARG A 81 7.05 -3.43 11.96
CA ARG A 81 5.85 -3.23 11.14
C ARG A 81 6.07 -3.66 9.68
N LEU A 82 7.23 -3.34 9.11
CA LEU A 82 7.59 -3.73 7.75
C LEU A 82 7.70 -5.25 7.62
N ARG A 83 8.31 -5.94 8.59
CA ARG A 83 8.32 -7.41 8.64
C ARG A 83 6.92 -8.00 8.62
N LYS A 84 6.02 -7.47 9.45
CA LYS A 84 4.61 -7.91 9.48
C LYS A 84 3.90 -7.74 8.13
N GLN A 85 4.29 -6.72 7.36
CA GLN A 85 3.70 -6.41 6.05
C GLN A 85 4.56 -6.87 4.87
N ARG A 86 5.62 -7.66 5.09
CA ARG A 86 6.66 -7.96 4.10
C ARG A 86 6.11 -8.52 2.79
N LYS A 87 5.11 -9.39 2.87
CA LYS A 87 4.42 -9.98 1.71
C LYS A 87 3.68 -8.97 0.83
N HIS A 88 3.40 -7.77 1.34
CA HIS A 88 2.65 -6.73 0.65
C HIS A 88 3.51 -5.58 0.12
N LEU A 89 4.76 -5.45 0.58
CA LEU A 89 5.60 -4.28 0.27
C LEU A 89 5.96 -4.15 -1.22
N LEU A 90 6.02 -5.26 -1.95
CA LEU A 90 6.42 -5.30 -3.36
C LEU A 90 5.31 -5.83 -4.29
N THR A 91 4.07 -6.00 -3.82
CA THR A 91 2.97 -6.57 -4.61
C THR A 91 2.67 -5.78 -5.89
N PHE A 92 2.96 -4.47 -5.91
CA PHE A 92 2.80 -3.62 -7.09
C PHE A 92 3.72 -4.00 -8.26
N LEU A 93 4.75 -4.84 -8.02
CA LEU A 93 5.60 -5.41 -9.05
C LEU A 93 4.96 -6.61 -9.76
N ASP A 94 3.96 -7.24 -9.15
CA ASP A 94 3.26 -8.43 -9.66
C ASP A 94 1.90 -8.12 -10.25
N VAL A 95 1.16 -7.24 -9.58
CA VAL A 95 -0.24 -6.97 -9.90
C VAL A 95 -0.35 -5.67 -10.69
N GLU A 96 -0.73 -5.80 -11.95
CA GLU A 96 -1.03 -4.67 -12.82
C GLU A 96 -2.13 -3.77 -12.22
N GLY A 97 -1.99 -2.46 -12.38
CA GLY A 97 -2.94 -1.48 -11.84
C GLY A 97 -2.82 -1.19 -10.34
N VAL A 98 -1.95 -1.89 -9.60
CA VAL A 98 -1.61 -1.53 -8.21
C VAL A 98 -0.56 -0.41 -8.21
N GLU A 99 -0.87 0.71 -7.56
CA GLU A 99 0.07 1.81 -7.34
C GLU A 99 1.14 1.40 -6.30
N PRO A 100 2.41 1.83 -6.43
CA PRO A 100 3.44 1.58 -5.42
C PRO A 100 3.18 2.24 -4.06
N THR A 101 2.25 3.19 -4.02
CA THR A 101 1.89 3.95 -2.83
C THR A 101 0.42 3.76 -2.49
N ASN A 102 0.08 3.94 -1.22
CA ASN A 102 -1.30 3.84 -0.74
C ASN A 102 -2.16 5.08 -1.09
N ASN A 103 -1.65 5.99 -1.94
CA ASN A 103 -2.25 7.29 -2.24
C ASN A 103 -3.70 7.17 -2.75
N ARG A 104 -3.98 6.18 -3.61
CA ARG A 104 -5.34 5.91 -4.09
C ARG A 104 -6.32 5.59 -2.95
N ALA A 105 -5.96 4.68 -2.03
CA ALA A 105 -6.85 4.33 -0.93
C ALA A 105 -6.99 5.47 0.08
N GLU A 106 -5.92 6.20 0.39
CA GLU A 106 -5.96 7.36 1.27
C GLU A 106 -6.84 8.47 0.71
N ARG A 107 -6.72 8.77 -0.60
CA ARG A 107 -7.60 9.71 -1.29
C ARG A 107 -9.07 9.27 -1.22
N ALA A 108 -9.35 7.98 -1.36
CA ALA A 108 -10.71 7.44 -1.28
C ALA A 108 -11.29 7.54 0.15
N LEU A 109 -10.48 7.37 1.20
CA LEU A 109 -10.90 7.46 2.60
C LEU A 109 -11.03 8.90 3.11
N ARG A 110 -10.27 9.84 2.53
CA ARG A 110 -10.16 11.22 3.00
C ARG A 110 -11.50 11.94 3.18
N PRO A 111 -12.48 11.86 2.25
CA PRO A 111 -13.78 12.51 2.45
C PRO A 111 -14.50 12.03 3.72
N ALA A 112 -14.50 10.72 3.97
CA ALA A 112 -15.14 10.14 5.14
C ALA A 112 -14.45 10.56 6.45
N VAL A 113 -13.12 10.69 6.44
CA VAL A 113 -12.34 11.15 7.59
C VAL A 113 -12.57 12.64 7.86
N ILE A 114 -12.61 13.47 6.82
CA ILE A 114 -12.86 14.92 6.94
C ILE A 114 -14.26 15.16 7.52
N VAL A 115 -15.30 14.55 6.94
CA VAL A 115 -16.69 14.70 7.42
C VAL A 115 -16.80 14.29 8.89
N ARG A 116 -16.18 13.16 9.28
CA ARG A 116 -16.15 12.73 10.67
C ARG A 116 -15.47 13.75 11.58
N LYS A 117 -14.34 14.33 11.15
CA LYS A 117 -13.55 15.26 11.96
C LYS A 117 -14.25 16.60 12.13
N THR A 118 -14.79 17.17 11.06
CA THR A 118 -15.47 18.48 11.11
C THR A 118 -16.88 18.38 11.69
N GLY A 119 -17.53 17.23 11.55
CA GLY A 119 -18.88 16.96 12.08
C GLY A 119 -18.95 16.56 13.57
N GLY A 120 -17.86 16.74 14.35
CA GLY A 120 -17.88 16.46 15.79
C GLY A 120 -17.72 14.99 16.18
N CYS A 121 -17.14 14.16 15.30
CA CYS A 121 -16.92 12.72 15.49
C CYS A 121 -18.20 11.89 15.67
N ASN A 122 -18.03 10.56 15.72
CA ASN A 122 -19.13 9.65 15.99
C ASN A 122 -19.30 9.48 17.51
N ARG A 123 -20.45 9.92 18.05
CA ARG A 123 -20.75 9.83 19.50
C ARG A 123 -21.20 8.44 19.95
N THR A 124 -21.58 7.56 19.02
CA THR A 124 -22.05 6.20 19.30
C THR A 124 -21.45 5.19 18.33
N ALA A 125 -21.32 3.93 18.77
CA ALA A 125 -20.87 2.83 17.91
C ALA A 125 -21.81 2.59 16.73
N ARG A 126 -23.13 2.77 16.94
CA ARG A 126 -24.13 2.70 15.86
C ARG A 126 -23.89 3.79 14.81
N GLY A 127 -23.69 5.04 15.23
CA GLY A 127 -23.39 6.15 14.30
C GLY A 127 -22.08 5.92 13.54
N ALA A 128 -21.05 5.40 14.21
CA ALA A 128 -19.79 5.04 13.56
C ALA A 128 -19.96 3.97 12.47
N ARG A 129 -20.76 2.92 12.74
CA ARG A 129 -21.08 1.89 11.75
C ARG A 129 -21.89 2.45 10.59
N THR A 130 -22.93 3.25 10.86
CA THR A 130 -23.72 3.89 9.80
C THR A 130 -22.85 4.76 8.89
N HIS A 131 -21.98 5.60 9.47
CA HIS A 131 -21.05 6.44 8.71
C HIS A 131 -20.10 5.59 7.85
N ALA A 132 -19.53 4.52 8.40
CA ALA A 132 -18.65 3.62 7.67
C ALA A 132 -19.37 2.97 6.47
N VAL A 133 -20.59 2.45 6.68
CA VAL A 133 -21.39 1.83 5.61
C VAL A 133 -21.71 2.85 4.51
N LEU A 134 -22.22 4.04 4.88
CA LEU A 134 -22.55 5.07 3.90
C LEU A 134 -21.32 5.55 3.14
N ALA A 135 -20.20 5.79 3.83
CA ALA A 135 -18.95 6.18 3.20
C ALA A 135 -18.46 5.11 2.20
N SER A 136 -18.52 3.83 2.56
CA SER A 136 -18.19 2.73 1.64
C SER A 136 -19.08 2.73 0.41
N LEU A 137 -20.40 2.82 0.57
CA LEU A 137 -21.33 2.85 -0.57
C LEU A 137 -21.05 4.04 -1.49
N LEU A 138 -20.87 5.24 -0.94
CA LEU A 138 -20.60 6.46 -1.72
C LEU A 138 -19.27 6.40 -2.49
N VAL A 139 -18.22 5.86 -1.87
CA VAL A 139 -16.92 5.70 -2.53
C VAL A 139 -17.03 4.68 -3.66
N THR A 140 -17.69 3.55 -3.42
CA THR A 140 -17.82 2.50 -4.42
C THR A 140 -18.69 2.95 -5.60
N THR A 141 -19.86 3.57 -5.38
CA THR A 141 -20.68 4.07 -6.51
C THR A 141 -19.92 5.09 -7.34
N LYS A 142 -19.15 5.98 -6.70
CA LYS A 142 -18.29 6.95 -7.40
C LYS A 142 -17.20 6.26 -8.23
N GLN A 143 -16.55 5.21 -7.71
CA GLN A 143 -15.53 4.46 -8.44
C GLN A 143 -16.07 3.75 -9.68
N HIS A 144 -17.36 3.38 -9.67
CA HIS A 144 -18.04 2.70 -10.77
C HIS A 144 -18.86 3.63 -11.67
N GLY A 145 -18.79 4.95 -11.48
CA GLY A 145 -19.55 5.92 -12.31
C GLY A 145 -21.06 5.91 -12.08
N ILE A 146 -21.53 5.40 -10.94
CA ILE A 146 -22.95 5.26 -10.61
C ILE A 146 -23.44 6.48 -9.81
N ALA A 147 -24.64 6.95 -10.13
CA ALA A 147 -25.30 8.02 -9.39
C ALA A 147 -25.59 7.60 -7.94
N SER A 148 -24.76 8.06 -7.00
CA SER A 148 -24.76 7.61 -5.60
C SER A 148 -26.11 7.80 -4.88
N VAL A 149 -26.82 8.91 -5.15
CA VAL A 149 -28.12 9.19 -4.51
C VAL A 149 -29.19 8.23 -5.00
N SER A 150 -29.26 7.99 -6.32
CA SER A 150 -30.19 7.04 -6.92
C SER A 150 -29.96 5.63 -6.38
N TYR A 151 -28.68 5.23 -6.27
CA TYR A 151 -28.29 3.95 -5.70
C TYR A 151 -28.70 3.80 -4.22
N LEU A 152 -28.43 4.81 -3.39
CA LEU A 152 -28.84 4.78 -1.98
C LEU A 152 -30.35 4.70 -1.82
N ARG A 153 -31.12 5.39 -2.68
CA ARG A 153 -32.58 5.28 -2.71
C ARG A 153 -33.02 3.85 -3.01
N GLU A 154 -32.42 3.20 -3.99
CA GLU A 154 -32.72 1.81 -4.35
C GLU A 154 -32.42 0.86 -3.17
N VAL A 155 -31.23 0.98 -2.57
CA VAL A 155 -30.82 0.18 -1.39
C VAL A 155 -31.84 0.32 -0.25
N LEU A 156 -32.30 1.54 0.05
CA LEU A 156 -33.25 1.79 1.14
C LEU A 156 -34.67 1.29 0.84
N LEU A 157 -35.06 1.20 -0.43
CA LEU A 157 -36.37 0.71 -0.85
C LEU A 157 -36.41 -0.80 -1.11
N THR A 158 -35.25 -1.45 -1.17
CA THR A 158 -35.13 -2.88 -1.42
C THR A 158 -35.66 -3.70 -0.23
N LYS A 159 -36.64 -4.57 -0.48
CA LYS A 159 -37.30 -5.38 0.56
C LYS A 159 -36.60 -6.71 0.85
N GLU A 160 -35.76 -7.19 -0.06
CA GLU A 160 -35.26 -8.58 -0.04
C GLU A 160 -33.97 -8.81 0.74
N GLY A 161 -33.46 -7.82 1.48
CA GLY A 161 -32.23 -7.95 2.27
C GLY A 161 -30.94 -8.17 1.46
N LYS A 162 -31.06 -8.28 0.12
CA LYS A 162 -29.93 -8.28 -0.82
C LYS A 162 -29.63 -6.84 -1.20
N LEU A 163 -28.38 -6.42 -1.04
CA LEU A 163 -27.93 -5.15 -1.63
C LEU A 163 -28.00 -5.30 -3.15
N PRO A 164 -28.66 -4.40 -3.88
CA PRO A 164 -28.52 -4.33 -5.33
C PRO A 164 -27.05 -4.03 -5.57
N LEU A 165 -26.24 -5.03 -5.93
CA LEU A 165 -24.81 -4.81 -6.20
C LEU A 165 -24.72 -4.36 -7.66
N PRO A 166 -24.36 -3.10 -7.93
CA PRO A 166 -24.36 -2.58 -9.28
C PRO A 166 -23.05 -2.93 -10.03
N PHE A 167 -22.24 -3.82 -9.44
CA PHE A 167 -20.97 -4.30 -9.97
C PHE A 167 -20.75 -5.74 -9.52
N GLU A 168 -20.07 -6.51 -10.38
CA GLU A 168 -19.58 -7.83 -10.00
C GLU A 168 -18.55 -7.68 -8.87
N ARG A 169 -18.64 -8.56 -7.86
CA ARG A 169 -17.58 -8.61 -6.84
C ARG A 169 -16.30 -9.05 -7.53
N SER A 170 -15.21 -8.34 -7.29
CA SER A 170 -13.90 -8.88 -7.62
C SER A 170 -13.79 -10.26 -6.98
N PRO A 171 -13.32 -11.29 -7.73
CA PRO A 171 -13.12 -12.61 -7.16
C PRO A 171 -12.26 -12.48 -5.90
N PRO A 172 -12.53 -13.27 -4.84
CA PRO A 172 -11.71 -13.21 -3.63
C PRO A 172 -10.25 -13.40 -4.05
N VAL A 173 -9.39 -12.44 -3.67
CA VAL A 173 -7.95 -12.58 -3.89
C VAL A 173 -7.55 -13.90 -3.25
N ALA A 174 -7.03 -14.84 -4.05
CA ALA A 174 -6.52 -16.11 -3.55
C ALA A 174 -5.52 -15.78 -2.45
N GLN A 175 -5.85 -16.16 -1.22
CA GLN A 175 -4.91 -16.00 -0.12
C GLN A 175 -3.74 -16.93 -0.42
N PRO A 176 -2.49 -16.45 -0.44
CA PRO A 176 -1.37 -17.37 -0.55
C PRO A 176 -1.44 -18.34 0.64
N ALA A 177 -1.29 -19.63 0.32
CA ALA A 177 -1.30 -20.73 1.28
C ALA A 177 -0.27 -20.52 2.40
#